data_AF-A0A2N4Y8Y9-F1
#
_entry.id   AF-A0A2N4Y8Y9-F1
#
_cell.length_a   1.000
_cell.length_b   1.000
_cell.length_c   1.000
_cell.angle_alpha   90.00
_cell.angle_beta   90.00
_cell.angle_gamma   90.00
#
_symmetry.space_group_name_H-M   'P 1'
#
loop_
_entity.id
_entity.type
_entity.pdbx_description
1 polymer ?
#
loop_
_entity_poly.entity_id
_entity_poly.type
_entity_poly.pdbx_seq_one_letter_code
_entity_poly.pdbx_strand_id
1 'polypeptide(L)'
;MSGQLERIALSHETISRLRSSAAQSQRDERELLEEAVVEYLDRHEMELAAVEKGMALASADGLISHDAMKGWLQSWGTTEEVQAPDADLSR
;
A
#
# COMPACT_ATOMS: atom_id res chain seq x y z
N MET A 1 18.78 19.79 4.79
CA MET A 1 18.23 20.30 6.06
C MET A 1 18.03 19.10 6.96
N SER A 2 18.87 18.92 7.98
CA SER A 2 18.69 17.80 8.93
C SER A 2 17.69 18.24 9.99
N GLY A 3 16.56 17.54 10.09
CA GLY A 3 15.56 17.72 11.15
C GLY A 3 15.90 16.81 12.33
N GLN A 4 15.54 17.22 13.55
CA GLN A 4 15.79 16.42 14.75
C GLN A 4 14.45 16.05 15.40
N LEU A 5 14.17 14.74 15.49
CA LEU A 5 13.08 14.22 16.30
C LEU A 5 13.59 14.10 17.75
N GLU A 6 13.01 14.86 18.67
CA GLU A 6 13.56 15.00 20.03
C GLU A 6 13.50 13.71 20.85
N ARG A 7 12.51 12.83 20.62
CA ARG A 7 12.48 11.50 21.22
C ARG A 7 11.47 10.57 20.54
N ILE A 8 11.93 9.39 20.10
CA ILE A 8 11.07 8.30 19.66
C ILE A 8 11.17 7.17 20.69
N ALA A 9 10.03 6.71 21.20
CA ALA A 9 9.98 5.53 22.04
C ALA A 9 9.80 4.30 21.16
N LEU A 10 10.81 3.43 21.12
CA LEU A 10 10.76 2.13 20.46
C LEU A 10 10.63 1.03 21.52
N SER A 11 9.96 -0.06 21.17
CA SER A 11 9.89 -1.21 22.06
C SER A 11 11.29 -1.82 22.27
N HIS A 12 11.48 -2.52 23.40
CA HIS A 12 12.72 -3.25 23.67
C HIS A 12 13.07 -4.24 22.54
N GLU A 13 12.06 -4.90 21.99
CA GLU A 13 12.22 -5.84 20.88
C GLU A 13 12.74 -5.12 19.63
N THR A 14 12.13 -3.99 19.24
CA THR A 14 12.56 -3.22 18.06
C THR A 14 13.98 -2.70 18.22
N ILE A 15 14.35 -2.20 19.41
CA ILE A 15 15.73 -1.75 19.68
C ILE A 15 16.71 -2.92 19.55
N SER A 16 16.38 -4.09 20.10
CA SER A 16 17.22 -5.28 20.00
C SER A 16 17.44 -5.71 18.55
N ARG A 17 16.36 -5.72 17.75
CA ARG A 17 16.40 -6.05 16.32
C ARG A 17 17.21 -5.04 15.51
N LEU A 18 17.02 -3.74 15.75
CA LEU A 18 17.78 -2.67 15.09
C LEU A 18 19.28 -2.85 15.34
N ARG A 19 19.68 -3.01 16.62
CA ARG A 19 21.08 -3.21 17.02
C ARG A 19 21.70 -4.44 16.40
N SER A 20 20.97 -5.55 16.44
CA SER A 20 21.43 -6.82 15.86
C SER A 20 21.63 -6.69 14.35
N SER A 21 20.70 -6.02 13.64
CA SER A 21 20.78 -5.79 12.20
C SER A 21 21.93 -4.85 11.82
N ALA A 22 22.08 -3.74 12.56
CA ALA A 22 23.17 -2.77 12.38
C ALA A 22 24.54 -3.44 12.58
N ALA A 23 24.69 -4.24 13.63
CA ALA A 23 25.93 -4.98 13.91
C ALA A 23 26.27 -6.01 12.82
N GLN A 24 25.28 -6.77 12.34
CA GLN A 24 25.48 -7.77 11.28
C GLN A 24 25.85 -7.13 9.93
N SER A 25 25.29 -5.96 9.64
CA SER A 25 25.54 -5.22 8.40
C SER A 25 26.75 -4.27 8.48
N GLN A 26 27.37 -4.11 9.67
CA GLN A 26 28.44 -3.15 9.94
C GLN A 26 28.04 -1.68 9.65
N ARG A 27 26.78 -1.34 9.96
CA ARG A 27 26.20 -0.01 9.71
C ARG A 27 25.87 0.71 11.01
N ASP A 28 25.73 2.03 10.96
CA ASP A 28 25.31 2.83 12.11
C ASP A 28 23.82 2.63 12.40
N GLU A 29 23.46 2.53 13.69
CA GLU A 29 22.07 2.33 14.12
C GLU A 29 21.15 3.48 13.67
N ARG A 30 21.65 4.72 13.64
CA ARG A 30 20.85 5.89 13.25
C ARG A 30 20.64 5.93 11.74
N GLU A 31 21.68 5.60 10.98
CA GLU A 31 21.58 5.49 9.51
C GLU A 31 20.56 4.42 9.12
N LEU A 32 20.62 3.24 9.76
CA LEU A 32 19.67 2.16 9.51
C LEU A 32 18.24 2.52 9.98
N LEU A 33 18.11 3.29 11.07
CA LEU A 33 16.82 3.80 11.52
C LEU A 33 16.24 4.82 10.54
N GLU A 34 17.06 5.74 10.01
CA GLU A 34 16.64 6.73 9.02
C GLU A 34 16.16 6.04 7.74
N GLU A 35 16.93 5.08 7.22
CA GLU A 35 16.54 4.28 6.06
C GLU A 35 15.22 3.54 6.31
N ALA A 36 15.06 2.88 7.46
CA ALA A 36 13.82 2.18 7.78
C ALA A 36 12.60 3.11 7.84
N VAL A 37 12.78 4.35 8.30
CA VAL A 37 11.72 5.37 8.29
C VAL A 37 11.40 5.80 6.86
N VAL A 38 12.42 6.07 6.03
CA VAL A 38 12.23 6.43 4.62
C VAL A 38 11.51 5.32 3.86
N GLU A 39 11.97 4.08 3.97
CA GLU A 39 11.34 2.94 3.29
C GLU A 39 9.89 2.73 3.72
N TYR A 40 9.58 2.94 5.00
CA TYR A 40 8.21 2.87 5.48
C TYR A 40 7.33 3.96 4.87
N LEU A 41 7.82 5.21 4.85
CA LEU A 41 7.10 6.34 4.29
C LEU A 41 6.88 6.18 2.79
N ASP A 42 7.91 5.82 2.03
CA ASP A 42 7.82 5.59 0.59
C ASP A 42 6.78 4.52 0.24
N ARG A 43 6.78 3.40 0.98
CA ARG A 43 5.79 2.33 0.80
C ARG A 43 4.38 2.82 1.16
N HIS A 44 4.24 3.56 2.26
CA HIS A 44 2.95 4.07 2.71
C HIS A 44 2.37 5.10 1.73
N GLU A 45 3.20 6.00 1.21
CA GLU A 45 2.82 6.99 0.20
C GLU A 45 2.43 6.32 -1.12
N MET A 46 3.15 5.27 -1.54
CA MET A 46 2.77 4.49 -2.72
C MET A 46 1.41 3.80 -2.54
N GLU A 47 1.17 3.19 -1.38
CA GLU A 47 -0.11 2.55 -1.04
C GLU A 47 -1.25 3.58 -1.08
N LEU A 48 -1.05 4.75 -0.47
CA LEU A 48 -2.05 5.82 -0.44
C LEU A 48 -2.33 6.38 -1.84
N ALA A 49 -1.28 6.66 -2.62
CA ALA A 49 -1.41 7.14 -4.00
C ALA A 49 -2.13 6.12 -4.90
N ALA A 50 -1.93 4.82 -4.68
CA ALA A 50 -2.65 3.78 -5.41
C ALA A 50 -4.16 3.79 -5.08
N VAL A 51 -4.51 3.97 -3.80
CA VAL A 51 -5.92 4.11 -3.37
C VAL A 51 -6.54 5.37 -3.96
N GLU A 52 -5.87 6.52 -3.83
CA GLU A 52 -6.37 7.79 -4.37
C GLU A 52 -6.54 7.75 -5.89
N LYS A 53 -5.59 7.17 -6.61
CA LYS A 53 -5.69 6.97 -8.06
C LYS A 53 -6.85 6.04 -8.43
N GLY A 54 -7.03 4.95 -7.69
CA GLY A 54 -8.17 4.06 -7.88
C GLY A 54 -9.51 4.78 -7.67
N MET A 55 -9.61 5.60 -6.63
CA MET A 55 -10.79 6.42 -6.34
C MET A 55 -11.04 7.50 -7.41
N ALA A 56 -9.98 8.16 -7.90
CA ALA A 56 -10.09 9.17 -8.94
C ALA A 56 -10.57 8.57 -10.28
N LEU A 57 -10.02 7.43 -10.68
CA LEU A 57 -10.47 6.70 -11.89
C LEU A 57 -11.93 6.25 -11.76
N ALA A 58 -12.30 5.71 -10.60
CA ALA A 58 -13.67 5.33 -10.29
C ALA A 58 -14.66 6.51 -10.32
N SER A 59 -14.22 7.73 -10.01
CA SER A 59 -15.09 8.91 -10.05
C SER A 59 -15.37 9.45 -11.45
N ALA A 60 -14.57 9.05 -12.45
CA ALA A 60 -14.74 9.49 -13.84
C ALA A 60 -15.84 8.71 -14.57
N ASP A 61 -15.88 7.39 -14.39
CA ASP A 61 -16.78 6.48 -15.15
C ASP A 61 -17.76 5.69 -14.26
N GLY A 62 -17.73 5.91 -12.94
CA GLY A 62 -18.54 5.17 -11.96
C GLY A 62 -17.87 3.90 -11.45
N LEU A 63 -18.49 3.22 -10.48
CA LEU A 63 -18.00 1.96 -9.90
C LEU A 63 -18.86 0.79 -10.36
N ILE A 64 -18.23 -0.35 -10.65
CA ILE A 64 -18.91 -1.62 -10.89
C ILE A 64 -18.96 -2.39 -9.56
N SER A 65 -20.14 -2.92 -9.22
CA SER A 65 -20.36 -3.73 -8.04
C SER A 65 -19.58 -5.05 -8.12
N HIS A 66 -19.19 -5.55 -6.95
CA HIS A 66 -18.50 -6.82 -6.84
C HIS A 66 -19.31 -7.96 -7.50
N ASP A 67 -20.64 -7.96 -7.36
CA ASP A 67 -21.48 -9.02 -7.87
C ASP A 67 -21.61 -8.99 -9.40
N ALA A 68 -21.71 -7.80 -10.01
CA ALA A 68 -21.69 -7.64 -11.46
C ALA A 68 -20.33 -8.08 -12.05
N MET A 69 -19.23 -7.63 -11.43
CA MET A 69 -17.87 -8.03 -11.83
C MET A 69 -17.66 -9.54 -11.70
N LYS A 70 -18.11 -10.14 -10.60
CA LYS A 70 -18.02 -11.58 -10.35
C LYS A 70 -18.83 -12.38 -11.35
N GLY A 71 -20.07 -11.99 -11.64
CA GLY A 71 -20.91 -12.65 -12.63
C GLY A 71 -20.27 -12.67 -14.02
N TRP A 72 -19.68 -11.53 -14.42
CA TRP A 72 -18.94 -11.43 -15.67
C TRP A 72 -17.71 -12.34 -15.72
N LEU A 73 -16.84 -12.29 -14.70
CA LEU A 73 -15.66 -13.15 -14.62
C LEU A 73 -16.01 -14.64 -14.62
N GLN A 74 -17.12 -15.02 -14.00
CA GLN A 74 -17.60 -16.40 -13.99
C GLN A 74 -18.15 -16.87 -15.34
N SER A 75 -18.58 -15.94 -16.20
CA SER A 75 -19.08 -16.26 -17.54
C SER A 75 -17.95 -16.53 -18.55
N TRP A 76 -16.71 -16.13 -18.25
CA TRP A 76 -15.57 -16.26 -19.15
C TRP A 76 -15.26 -17.71 -19.52
N GLY A 77 -15.06 -17.95 -20.82
CA GLY A 77 -14.74 -19.29 -21.35
C GLY A 77 -15.93 -20.26 -21.33
N THR A 78 -17.14 -19.76 -21.07
CA THR A 78 -18.38 -20.54 -21.15
C THR A 78 -19.15 -20.18 -22.43
N THR A 79 -20.15 -20.98 -22.79
CA THR A 79 -21.07 -20.66 -23.89
C THR A 79 -22.01 -19.50 -23.59
N GLU A 80 -22.07 -19.06 -22.33
CA GLU A 80 -22.91 -17.96 -21.84
C GLU A 80 -22.07 -16.74 -21.45
N GLU A 81 -20.88 -16.59 -22.04
CA GLU A 81 -20.01 -15.43 -21.78
C GLU A 81 -20.74 -14.11 -22.06
N VAL A 82 -20.87 -13.27 -21.03
CA VAL A 82 -21.58 -11.99 -21.12
C VAL A 82 -20.61 -10.84 -21.37
N GLN A 83 -21.14 -9.72 -21.87
CA GLN A 83 -20.34 -8.51 -22.03
C GLN A 83 -19.89 -7.95 -20.68
N ALA A 84 -18.80 -7.17 -20.69
CA ALA A 84 -18.31 -6.49 -19.50
C ALA A 84 -19.42 -5.60 -18.90
N PRO A 85 -19.63 -5.63 -17.58
CA PRO A 85 -20.68 -4.86 -16.93
C PRO A 85 -20.35 -3.36 -16.95
N ASP A 86 -21.38 -2.54 -17.16
CA ASP A 86 -21.30 -1.09 -16.96
C ASP A 86 -21.27 -0.75 -15.46
N ALA A 87 -20.84 0.46 -15.11
CA ALA A 87 -20.90 0.95 -13.74
C ALA A 87 -22.35 1.01 -13.24
N ASP A 88 -22.63 0.31 -12.13
CA ASP A 88 -23.95 0.14 -11.51
C ASP A 88 -24.01 0.72 -10.09
N LEU A 89 -22.90 1.22 -9.57
CA LEU A 89 -22.82 1.95 -8.31
C LEU A 89 -22.66 3.45 -8.57
N SER A 90 -23.71 4.21 -8.27
CA SER A 90 -23.65 5.67 -8.16
C SER A 90 -23.18 6.08 -6.76
N ARG A 91 -22.40 7.17 -6.68
CA ARG A 91 -22.05 7.80 -5.41
C ARG A 91 -23.21 8.61 -4.83
#